data_AF-A0A975E3I1-F1
#
_entry.id   AF-A0A975E3I1-F1
#
_cell.length_a   1.000
_cell.length_b   1.000
_cell.length_c   1.000
_cell.angle_alpha   90.00
_cell.angle_beta   90.00
_cell.angle_gamma   90.00
#
_symmetry.space_group_name_H-M   'P 1'
#
loop_
_entity.id
_entity.type
_entity.pdbx_description
1 polymer ?
#
loop_
_entity_poly.entity_id
_entity_poly.type
_entity_poly.pdbx_seq_one_letter_code
_entity_poly.pdbx_strand_id
1 'polypeptide(L)'
;MRLVVALGLSLSFCAATLPQAAAAPGDKLRLGMFGSGKAVGPLLTRAELRECLALQGRIKSGSDTAAADREQLQKEKAELVRQGEELKAQFAALDRTSVEAIEQYRANALERDKAIDAFEARTSEFNARLTALGEDRAGFTQRCDNRRFDELDEAAIRNGK
;
A
#
# COMPACT_ATOMS: atom_id res chain seq x y z
N MET A 1 -26.39 36.97 62.41
CA MET A 1 -27.65 36.33 62.88
C MET A 1 -27.63 34.90 62.38
N ARG A 2 -27.27 33.94 63.23
CA ARG A 2 -28.11 33.18 64.17
C ARG A 2 -28.94 32.06 63.49
N LEU A 3 -28.48 30.82 63.76
CA LEU A 3 -29.25 29.61 64.14
C LEU A 3 -30.17 28.98 63.06
N VAL A 4 -30.45 27.67 62.94
CA VAL A 4 -30.22 26.45 63.74
C VAL A 4 -30.62 25.25 62.85
N VAL A 5 -29.80 24.19 62.74
CA VAL A 5 -30.00 22.78 63.18
C VAL A 5 -31.40 22.17 62.94
N ALA A 6 -31.44 21.05 62.19
CA ALA A 6 -32.09 19.76 62.56
C ALA A 6 -31.98 18.79 61.36
N LEU A 7 -31.21 17.70 61.46
CA LEU A 7 -31.66 16.35 61.87
C LEU A 7 -32.83 15.80 61.03
N GLY A 8 -32.53 14.80 60.20
CA GLY A 8 -33.52 14.02 59.45
C GLY A 8 -32.87 12.78 58.83
N LEU A 9 -32.64 11.77 59.66
CA LEU A 9 -32.18 10.44 59.28
C LEU A 9 -33.32 9.71 58.54
N SER A 10 -33.13 9.38 57.26
CA SER A 10 -34.02 8.47 56.53
C SER A 10 -33.16 7.45 55.77
N LEU A 11 -33.00 6.27 56.36
CA LEU A 11 -32.64 5.06 55.63
C LEU A 11 -33.78 4.76 54.65
N SER A 12 -33.47 4.74 53.35
CA SER A 12 -34.27 3.99 52.38
C SER A 12 -33.32 3.36 51.38
N PHE A 13 -33.09 2.07 51.58
CA PHE A 13 -32.38 1.18 50.67
C PHE A 13 -33.31 0.92 49.49
N CYS A 14 -33.13 1.64 48.38
CA CYS A 14 -33.67 1.26 47.09
C CYS A 14 -32.49 1.02 46.17
N ALA A 15 -32.21 -0.26 45.93
CA ALA A 15 -31.29 -0.72 44.91
C ALA A 15 -31.82 -0.27 43.54
N ALA A 16 -31.40 0.92 43.11
CA ALA A 16 -31.48 1.30 41.72
C ALA A 16 -30.38 0.52 41.00
N THR A 17 -30.75 -0.66 40.49
CA THR A 17 -30.05 -1.26 39.36
C THR A 17 -29.91 -0.17 38.30
N LEU A 18 -28.69 0.31 38.10
CA LEU A 18 -28.36 1.08 36.91
C LEU A 18 -28.88 0.26 35.72
N PRO A 19 -29.74 0.81 34.86
CA PRO A 19 -29.79 0.26 33.52
C PRO A 19 -28.37 0.45 32.99
N GLN A 20 -27.64 -0.67 32.89
CA GLN A 20 -26.51 -0.77 32.00
C GLN A 20 -27.07 -0.32 30.64
N ALA A 21 -26.84 0.95 30.30
CA ALA A 21 -27.01 1.39 28.94
C ALA A 21 -26.04 0.50 28.16
N ALA A 22 -26.58 -0.55 27.54
CA ALA A 22 -25.93 -1.18 26.42
C ALA A 22 -25.60 -0.02 25.48
N ALA A 23 -24.31 0.25 25.30
CA ALA A 23 -23.85 1.22 24.32
C ALA A 23 -24.61 0.91 23.01
N ALA A 24 -25.35 1.90 22.52
CA ALA A 24 -26.07 1.75 21.27
C ALA A 24 -25.08 1.33 20.17
N PRO A 25 -25.47 0.48 19.21
CA PRO A 25 -24.60 -0.01 18.14
C PRO A 25 -24.39 1.09 17.09
N GLY A 26 -23.73 2.18 17.49
CA GLY A 26 -23.60 3.41 16.71
C GLY A 26 -22.35 4.26 17.02
N ASP A 27 -21.87 4.25 18.26
CA ASP A 27 -20.81 5.19 18.70
C ASP A 27 -19.37 4.79 18.35
N LYS A 28 -19.14 3.62 17.75
CA LYS A 28 -17.79 3.09 17.41
C LYS A 28 -17.64 2.67 15.96
N LEU A 29 -18.47 3.23 15.07
CA LEU A 29 -18.49 2.83 13.67
C LEU A 29 -17.72 3.85 12.82
N ARG A 30 -16.57 3.44 12.27
CA ARG A 30 -15.80 4.26 11.32
C ARG A 30 -16.21 3.99 9.89
N LEU A 31 -16.04 5.02 9.06
CA LEU A 31 -16.07 4.90 7.62
C LEU A 31 -14.69 4.43 7.13
N GLY A 32 -14.66 3.60 6.09
CA GLY A 32 -13.45 2.99 5.50
C GLY A 32 -12.25 3.94 5.36
N MET A 33 -11.05 3.37 5.41
CA MET A 33 -9.76 4.08 5.56
C MET A 33 -9.41 5.10 4.46
N PHE A 34 -10.13 5.11 3.33
CA PHE A 34 -9.91 6.04 2.20
C PHE A 34 -11.12 6.92 1.86
N GLY A 35 -12.24 6.76 2.56
CA GLY A 35 -13.49 7.42 2.22
C GLY A 35 -13.77 8.64 3.09
N SER A 36 -13.72 9.84 2.51
CA SER A 36 -14.54 10.97 2.97
C SER A 36 -15.94 10.96 2.31
N GLY A 37 -16.28 9.85 1.65
CA GLY A 37 -17.53 9.65 0.93
C GLY A 37 -18.71 9.30 1.83
N LYS A 38 -19.86 8.99 1.23
CA LYS A 38 -21.00 8.46 1.97
C LYS A 38 -20.76 6.99 2.29
N ALA A 39 -21.17 6.55 3.48
CA ALA A 39 -21.21 5.14 3.83
C ALA A 39 -22.03 4.34 2.80
N VAL A 40 -21.43 3.27 2.29
CA VAL A 40 -22.09 2.35 1.37
C VAL A 40 -22.17 0.96 1.99
N GLY A 41 -23.31 0.29 1.79
CA GLY A 41 -23.50 -1.11 2.14
C GLY A 41 -23.57 -1.42 3.64
N PRO A 42 -23.69 -2.71 4.01
CA PRO A 42 -23.74 -3.14 5.40
C PRO A 42 -22.38 -2.97 6.10
N LEU A 43 -22.41 -3.01 7.43
CA LEU A 43 -21.21 -3.02 8.26
C LEU A 43 -20.33 -4.24 7.91
N LEU A 44 -19.01 -4.04 7.80
CA LEU A 44 -18.06 -5.14 7.64
C LEU A 44 -18.02 -5.99 8.91
N THR A 45 -18.06 -7.30 8.71
CA THR A 45 -17.72 -8.26 9.76
C THR A 45 -16.22 -8.18 10.07
N ARG A 46 -15.81 -8.66 11.25
CA ARG A 46 -14.38 -8.75 11.62
C ARG A 46 -13.54 -9.52 10.58
N ALA A 47 -14.11 -10.56 9.96
CA ALA A 47 -13.43 -11.34 8.93
C ALA A 47 -13.18 -10.50 7.67
N GLU A 48 -14.22 -9.85 7.14
CA GLU A 48 -14.11 -8.98 5.98
C GLU A 48 -13.18 -7.78 6.27
N LEU A 49 -13.24 -7.21 7.48
CA LEU A 49 -12.34 -6.13 7.89
C LEU A 49 -10.87 -6.57 7.87
N ARG A 50 -10.57 -7.79 8.32
CA ARG A 50 -9.22 -8.35 8.27
C ARG A 50 -8.72 -8.47 6.82
N GLU A 51 -9.57 -8.95 5.93
CA GLU A 51 -9.25 -9.03 4.50
C GLU A 51 -8.99 -7.64 3.89
N CYS A 52 -9.82 -6.66 4.22
CA CYS A 52 -9.66 -5.28 3.76
C CYS A 52 -8.37 -4.63 4.25
N LEU A 53 -8.00 -4.84 5.52
CA LEU A 53 -6.73 -4.34 6.07
C LEU A 53 -5.52 -5.05 5.44
N ALA A 54 -5.60 -6.35 5.20
CA ALA A 54 -4.54 -7.10 4.51
C ALA A 54 -4.36 -6.60 3.07
N LEU A 55 -5.46 -6.37 2.35
CA LEU A 55 -5.46 -5.83 0.99
C LEU A 55 -4.88 -4.41 0.94
N GLN A 56 -5.26 -3.55 1.89
CA GLN A 56 -4.64 -2.23 2.05
C GLN A 56 -3.13 -2.33 2.28
N GLY A 57 -2.69 -3.24 3.14
CA GLY A 57 -1.27 -3.49 3.40
C GLY A 57 -0.52 -3.87 2.12
N ARG A 58 -1.07 -4.78 1.33
CA ARG A 58 -0.50 -5.16 0.02
C ARG A 58 -0.46 -3.99 -0.96
N ILE A 59 -1.53 -3.21 -1.06
CA ILE A 59 -1.56 -2.03 -1.95
C ILE A 59 -0.50 -1.02 -1.54
N LYS A 60 -0.36 -0.74 -0.25
CA LYS A 60 0.65 0.20 0.26
C LYS A 60 2.05 -0.31 -0.06
N SER A 61 2.38 -1.53 0.39
CA SER A 61 3.71 -2.11 0.16
C SER A 61 4.03 -2.20 -1.33
N GLY A 62 3.09 -2.67 -2.15
CA GLY A 62 3.25 -2.78 -3.60
C GLY A 62 3.41 -1.42 -4.28
N SER A 63 2.75 -0.37 -3.80
CA SER A 63 2.93 0.99 -4.32
C SER A 63 4.31 1.55 -3.97
N ASP A 64 4.79 1.32 -2.75
CA ASP A 64 6.11 1.76 -2.29
C ASP A 64 7.21 1.04 -3.09
N THR A 65 7.11 -0.29 -3.28
CA THR A 65 8.02 -1.07 -4.14
C THR A 65 7.95 -0.60 -5.60
N ALA A 66 6.76 -0.37 -6.17
CA ALA A 66 6.63 0.09 -7.55
C ALA A 66 7.17 1.51 -7.79
N ALA A 67 7.29 2.33 -6.75
CA ALA A 67 7.97 3.62 -6.85
C ALA A 67 9.49 3.43 -6.96
N ALA A 68 10.07 2.59 -6.09
CA ALA A 68 11.50 2.28 -6.09
C ALA A 68 11.94 1.58 -7.40
N ASP A 69 11.20 0.56 -7.85
CA ASP A 69 11.47 -0.16 -9.08
C ASP A 69 11.48 0.77 -10.30
N ARG A 70 10.56 1.74 -10.33
CA ARG A 70 10.47 2.71 -11.42
C ARG A 70 11.69 3.60 -11.47
N GLU A 71 12.16 4.10 -10.32
CA GLU A 71 13.37 4.91 -10.26
C GLU A 71 14.58 4.11 -10.78
N GLN A 72 14.69 2.85 -10.36
CA GLN A 72 15.76 1.97 -10.79
C GLN A 72 15.72 1.70 -12.30
N LEU A 73 14.55 1.37 -12.86
CA LEU A 73 14.39 1.18 -14.30
C LEU A 73 14.71 2.45 -15.11
N GLN A 74 14.41 3.64 -14.58
CA GLN A 74 14.82 4.89 -15.27
C GLN A 74 16.33 5.07 -15.30
N LYS A 75 17.04 4.74 -14.21
CA LYS A 75 18.52 4.79 -14.17
C LYS A 75 19.12 3.80 -15.17
N GLU A 76 18.62 2.58 -15.20
CA GLU A 76 19.09 1.54 -16.13
C GLU A 76 18.83 1.93 -17.58
N LYS A 77 17.65 2.48 -17.89
CA LYS A 77 17.34 2.99 -19.22
C LYS A 77 18.30 4.10 -19.64
N ALA A 78 18.58 5.05 -18.76
CA ALA A 78 19.51 6.14 -19.05
C ALA A 78 20.93 5.61 -19.32
N GLU A 79 21.37 4.60 -18.58
CA GLU A 79 22.65 3.93 -18.78
C GLU A 79 22.71 3.20 -20.13
N LEU A 80 21.67 2.46 -20.51
CA LEU A 80 21.59 1.78 -21.81
C LEU A 80 21.62 2.74 -23.01
N VAL A 81 21.02 3.94 -22.83
CA VAL A 81 21.11 5.03 -23.81
C VAL A 81 22.54 5.56 -23.90
N ARG A 82 23.19 5.83 -22.75
CA ARG A 82 24.58 6.27 -22.70
C ARG A 82 25.53 5.27 -23.38
N GLN A 83 25.40 3.99 -23.07
CA GLN A 83 26.18 2.91 -23.71
C GLN A 83 25.92 2.84 -25.22
N GLY A 84 24.69 3.10 -25.67
CA GLY A 84 24.35 3.13 -27.09
C GLY A 84 25.06 4.26 -27.84
N GLU A 85 25.06 5.47 -27.28
CA GLU A 85 25.79 6.60 -27.86
C GLU A 85 27.31 6.39 -27.82
N GLU A 86 27.82 5.77 -26.76
CA GLU A 86 29.24 5.42 -26.65
C GLU A 86 29.65 4.40 -27.74
N LEU A 87 28.88 3.32 -27.92
CA LEU A 87 29.12 2.35 -28.99
C LEU A 87 29.03 2.99 -30.38
N LYS A 88 28.08 3.88 -30.60
CA LYS A 88 27.96 4.62 -31.86
C LYS A 88 29.21 5.47 -32.14
N ALA A 89 29.74 6.14 -31.11
CA ALA A 89 30.99 6.89 -31.23
C ALA A 89 32.19 5.97 -31.48
N GLN A 90 32.28 4.84 -30.75
CA GLN A 90 33.31 3.82 -30.97
C GLN A 90 33.27 3.28 -32.41
N PHE A 91 32.08 3.00 -32.95
CA PHE A 91 31.91 2.53 -34.32
C PHE A 91 32.35 3.56 -35.36
N ALA A 92 32.07 4.85 -35.13
CA ALA A 92 32.50 5.92 -36.02
C ALA A 92 34.02 6.11 -36.05
N ALA A 93 34.69 5.87 -34.92
CA ALA A 93 36.15 5.96 -34.78
C ALA A 93 36.89 4.63 -35.03
N LEU A 94 36.16 3.56 -35.37
CA LEU A 94 36.70 2.21 -35.43
C LEU A 94 37.71 2.05 -36.59
N ASP A 95 38.94 1.67 -36.26
CA ASP A 95 39.89 1.16 -37.26
C ASP A 95 39.46 -0.24 -37.71
N ARG A 96 38.94 -0.32 -38.94
CA ARG A 96 38.43 -1.56 -39.54
C ARG A 96 39.52 -2.50 -40.03
N THR A 97 40.79 -2.10 -39.97
CA THR A 97 41.93 -2.96 -40.30
C THR A 97 42.51 -3.63 -39.05
N SER A 98 42.21 -3.11 -37.86
CA SER A 98 42.61 -3.68 -36.59
C SER A 98 41.61 -4.73 -36.11
N VAL A 99 42.06 -5.99 -36.08
CA VAL A 99 41.26 -7.10 -35.55
C VAL A 99 40.95 -6.87 -34.06
N GLU A 100 41.91 -6.37 -33.29
CA GLU A 100 41.74 -6.09 -31.86
C GLU A 100 40.64 -5.04 -31.62
N ALA A 101 40.63 -3.96 -32.40
CA ALA A 101 39.61 -2.91 -32.28
C ALA A 101 38.21 -3.43 -32.62
N ILE A 102 38.10 -4.30 -33.65
CA ILE A 102 36.83 -4.92 -34.04
C ILE A 102 36.32 -5.86 -32.94
N GLU A 103 37.19 -6.70 -32.37
CA GLU A 103 36.81 -7.63 -31.31
C GLU A 103 36.40 -6.89 -30.03
N GLN A 104 37.10 -5.81 -29.66
CA GLN A 104 36.71 -4.98 -28.53
C GLN A 104 35.33 -4.34 -28.74
N TYR A 105 35.06 -3.79 -29.93
CA TYR A 105 33.75 -3.24 -30.26
C TYR A 105 32.64 -4.31 -30.16
N ARG A 106 32.89 -5.52 -30.70
CA ARG A 106 31.94 -6.65 -30.61
C ARG A 106 31.68 -7.06 -29.17
N ALA A 107 32.71 -7.11 -28.33
CA ALA A 107 32.57 -7.45 -26.92
C ALA A 107 31.68 -6.42 -26.19
N ASN A 108 31.93 -5.12 -26.40
CA ASN A 108 31.14 -4.04 -25.82
C ASN A 108 29.68 -4.07 -26.30
N ALA A 109 29.46 -4.36 -27.60
CA ALA A 109 28.12 -4.51 -28.15
C ALA A 109 27.37 -5.69 -27.52
N LEU A 110 28.02 -6.85 -27.38
CA LEU A 110 27.45 -8.02 -26.74
C LEU A 110 27.12 -7.80 -25.27
N GLU A 111 27.95 -7.05 -24.54
CA GLU A 111 27.68 -6.67 -23.16
C GLU A 111 26.42 -5.80 -23.06
N ARG A 112 26.28 -4.81 -23.93
CA ARG A 112 25.08 -3.96 -23.98
C ARG A 112 23.83 -4.76 -24.33
N ASP A 113 23.92 -5.70 -25.27
CA ASP A 113 22.79 -6.55 -25.65
C ASP A 113 22.30 -7.37 -24.45
N LYS A 114 23.21 -7.97 -23.68
CA LYS A 114 22.85 -8.66 -22.43
C LYS A 114 22.19 -7.73 -21.40
N ALA A 115 22.67 -6.49 -21.32
CA ALA A 115 22.07 -5.49 -20.42
C ALA A 115 20.66 -5.08 -20.87
N ILE A 116 20.39 -5.05 -22.18
CA ILE A 116 19.05 -4.84 -22.75
C ILE A 116 18.14 -6.01 -22.40
N ASP A 117 18.57 -7.25 -22.63
CA ASP A 117 17.76 -8.44 -22.31
C ASP A 117 17.36 -8.45 -20.83
N ALA A 118 18.30 -8.13 -19.95
CA ALA A 118 18.05 -8.04 -18.52
C ALA A 118 17.08 -6.90 -18.16
N PHE A 119 17.19 -5.74 -18.84
CA PHE A 119 16.27 -4.62 -18.65
C PHE A 119 14.85 -4.95 -19.15
N GLU A 120 14.72 -5.63 -20.27
CA GLU A 120 13.43 -6.09 -20.82
C GLU A 120 12.75 -7.08 -19.87
N ALA A 121 13.50 -8.04 -19.34
CA ALA A 121 13.00 -8.98 -18.33
C ALA A 121 12.49 -8.25 -17.08
N ARG A 122 13.29 -7.32 -16.51
CA ARG A 122 12.88 -6.54 -15.34
C ARG A 122 11.66 -5.66 -15.62
N THR A 123 11.57 -5.08 -16.82
CA THR A 123 10.42 -4.26 -17.23
C THR A 123 9.15 -5.12 -17.35
N SER A 124 9.26 -6.34 -17.88
CA SER A 124 8.15 -7.29 -17.95
C SER A 124 7.63 -7.66 -16.56
N GLU A 125 8.54 -8.01 -15.64
CA GLU A 125 8.17 -8.31 -14.26
C GLU A 125 7.54 -7.12 -13.53
N PHE A 126 8.09 -5.91 -13.72
CA PHE A 126 7.53 -4.68 -13.17
C PHE A 126 6.11 -4.43 -13.67
N ASN A 127 5.85 -4.63 -14.96
CA ASN A 127 4.51 -4.50 -15.53
C ASN A 127 3.54 -5.53 -14.96
N ALA A 128 3.97 -6.78 -14.79
CA ALA A 128 3.16 -7.82 -14.13
C ALA A 128 2.79 -7.43 -12.70
N ARG A 129 3.75 -6.87 -11.93
CA ARG A 129 3.50 -6.36 -10.57
C ARG A 129 2.52 -5.19 -10.57
N LEU A 130 2.60 -4.28 -11.54
CA LEU A 130 1.64 -3.17 -11.66
C LEU A 130 0.23 -3.65 -11.99
N THR A 131 0.08 -4.67 -12.84
CA THR A 131 -1.22 -5.30 -13.13
C THR A 131 -1.84 -5.89 -11.86
N ALA A 132 -1.09 -6.71 -11.13
CA ALA A 132 -1.56 -7.30 -9.87
C ALA A 132 -1.91 -6.22 -8.82
N LEU A 133 -1.11 -5.16 -8.72
CA LEU A 133 -1.42 -4.02 -7.85
C LEU A 133 -2.69 -3.28 -8.28
N GLY A 134 -2.95 -3.20 -9.59
CA GLY A 134 -4.20 -2.67 -10.14
C GLY A 134 -5.42 -3.52 -9.75
N GLU A 135 -5.30 -4.84 -9.82
CA GLU A 135 -6.34 -5.79 -9.39
C GLU A 135 -6.61 -5.69 -7.87
N ASP A 136 -5.57 -5.61 -7.06
CA ASP A 136 -5.69 -5.40 -5.62
C ASP A 136 -6.43 -4.08 -5.33
N ARG A 137 -6.08 -2.97 -6.01
CA ARG A 137 -6.78 -1.69 -5.88
C ARG A 137 -8.24 -1.78 -6.31
N ALA A 138 -8.54 -2.40 -7.44
CA ALA A 138 -9.91 -2.59 -7.91
C ALA A 138 -10.74 -3.42 -6.90
N GLY A 139 -10.15 -4.50 -6.38
CA GLY A 139 -10.76 -5.32 -5.34
C GLY A 139 -11.02 -4.55 -4.04
N PHE A 140 -10.11 -3.65 -3.67
CA PHE A 140 -10.28 -2.79 -2.49
C PHE A 140 -11.43 -1.81 -2.70
N THR A 141 -11.47 -1.11 -3.84
CA THR A 141 -12.56 -0.20 -4.19
C THR A 141 -13.92 -0.89 -4.19
N GLN A 142 -13.99 -2.12 -4.71
CA GLN A 142 -15.24 -2.86 -4.79
C GLN A 142 -15.73 -3.37 -3.43
N ARG A 143 -14.82 -3.86 -2.57
CA ARG A 143 -15.21 -4.61 -1.36
C ARG A 143 -15.07 -3.83 -0.07
N CYS A 144 -14.16 -2.86 -0.02
CA CYS A 144 -13.67 -2.25 1.22
C CYS A 144 -13.89 -0.74 1.26
N ASP A 145 -13.79 -0.06 0.12
CA ASP A 145 -13.88 1.40 0.10
C ASP A 145 -15.27 1.90 0.52
N ASN A 146 -15.29 2.98 1.30
CA ASN A 146 -16.51 3.58 1.90
C ASN A 146 -17.41 2.62 2.72
N ARG A 147 -16.97 1.39 3.03
CA ARG A 147 -17.68 0.48 3.93
C ARG A 147 -17.47 0.91 5.38
N ARG A 148 -18.49 0.72 6.22
CA ARG A 148 -18.36 0.96 7.65
C ARG A 148 -17.77 -0.26 8.35
N PHE A 149 -17.04 -0.06 9.44
CA PHE A 149 -16.53 -1.13 10.30
C PHE A 149 -16.52 -0.71 11.78
N ASP A 150 -16.46 -1.68 12.69
CA ASP A 150 -16.36 -1.44 14.12
C ASP A 150 -14.90 -1.18 14.53
N GLU A 151 -14.65 -0.07 15.23
CA GLU A 151 -13.32 0.30 15.74
C GLU A 151 -12.73 -0.74 16.68
N LEU A 152 -13.56 -1.44 17.46
CA LEU A 152 -13.10 -2.50 18.36
C LEU A 152 -12.60 -3.71 17.57
N ASP A 153 -13.23 -4.03 16.44
CA ASP A 153 -12.78 -5.08 15.54
C ASP A 153 -11.47 -4.70 14.87
N GLU A 154 -11.32 -3.45 14.43
CA GLU A 154 -10.07 -2.94 13.88
C GLU A 154 -8.93 -3.04 14.91
N ALA A 155 -9.16 -2.55 16.12
CA ALA A 155 -8.19 -2.60 17.20
C ALA A 155 -7.82 -4.04 17.57
N ALA A 156 -8.80 -4.95 17.60
CA ALA A 156 -8.54 -6.37 17.83
C ALA A 156 -7.65 -6.97 16.74
N ILE A 157 -7.97 -6.74 15.46
CA ILE A 157 -7.21 -7.25 14.32
C ILE A 157 -5.77 -6.70 14.32
N ARG A 158 -5.60 -5.39 14.56
CA ARG A 158 -4.27 -4.76 14.62
C ARG A 158 -3.39 -5.31 15.75
N ASN A 159 -4.02 -5.77 16.84
CA ASN A 159 -3.33 -6.42 17.96
C ASN A 159 -3.17 -7.94 17.76
N GLY A 160 -3.44 -8.47 16.57
CA GLY A 160 -3.27 -9.88 16.22
C GLY A 160 -4.38 -10.81 16.73
N LYS A 161 -5.58 -10.28 17.02
CA LYS A 161 -6.73 -11.03 17.53
C LYS A 161 -7.82 -11.25 16.47
#